data_AF-A0A3S1C9F4-F1
#
_entry.id   AF-A0A3S1C9F4-F1
#
_cell.length_a   1.000
_cell.length_b   1.000
_cell.length_c   1.000
_cell.angle_alpha   90.00
_cell.angle_beta   90.00
_cell.angle_gamma   90.00
#
_symmetry.space_group_name_H-M   'P 1'
#
loop_
_entity.id
_entity.type
_entity.pdbx_description
1 polymer ?
#
loop_
_entity_poly.entity_id
_entity_poly.type
_entity_poly.pdbx_seq_one_letter_code
_entity_poly.pdbx_strand_id
1 'polypeptide(L)'
;MVDYVKYISLFLRIGSKQGLYSVTHTFLLEPGRWIMQGSWLERNGMPISFKGMTLVVWNRENWFSMATKLVFPGSDRSEISCQYKGRLHDGDRQYTFLLQHNLLGQVEGEGWICPDTIVQRYWVLGDRERRSGFETLHQVSDDNYYLTSGILAGHFLTSTMEASLARQPT
;
A
#
# COMPACT_ATOMS: atom_id res chain seq x y z
N MET A 1 -10.38 -14.31 17.77
CA MET A 1 -9.72 -13.15 18.39
C MET A 1 -8.34 -13.07 17.75
N VAL A 2 -8.14 -12.19 16.77
CA VAL A 2 -6.89 -12.13 15.98
C VAL A 2 -5.88 -11.34 16.80
N ASP A 3 -4.75 -11.96 17.15
CA ASP A 3 -3.77 -11.46 18.13
C ASP A 3 -3.17 -10.10 17.75
N TYR A 4 -3.75 -9.03 18.31
CA TYR A 4 -3.26 -7.65 18.25
C TYR A 4 -1.81 -7.49 18.75
N VAL A 5 -1.30 -8.44 19.55
CA VAL A 5 0.04 -8.41 20.15
C VAL A 5 1.17 -8.56 19.12
N LYS A 6 0.96 -9.31 18.02
CA LYS A 6 1.96 -9.41 16.93
C LYS A 6 2.09 -8.13 16.09
N TYR A 7 1.11 -7.22 16.15
CA TYR A 7 1.11 -5.98 15.37
C TYR A 7 1.97 -4.89 16.04
N ILE A 8 2.12 -4.93 17.37
CA ILE A 8 2.96 -4.01 18.15
C ILE A 8 4.46 -4.25 17.90
N SER A 9 4.87 -5.48 17.57
CA SER A 9 6.29 -5.76 17.30
C SER A 9 6.78 -5.20 15.95
N LEU A 10 5.90 -5.07 14.94
CA LEU A 10 6.19 -4.33 13.71
C LEU A 10 6.30 -2.82 13.98
N PHE A 11 5.47 -2.31 14.89
CA PHE A 11 5.49 -0.91 15.34
C PHE A 11 6.81 -0.51 16.02
N LEU A 12 7.36 -1.38 16.88
CA LEU A 12 8.61 -1.11 17.61
C LEU A 12 9.87 -1.04 16.73
N ARG A 13 9.84 -1.58 15.50
CA ARG A 13 10.97 -1.48 14.56
C ARG A 13 10.95 -0.20 13.72
N ILE A 14 9.80 0.47 13.60
CA ILE A 14 9.61 1.62 12.71
C ILE A 14 9.55 2.95 13.48
N GLY A 15 9.15 2.94 14.75
CA GLY A 15 8.89 4.16 15.53
C GLY A 15 9.90 4.43 16.63
N SER A 16 10.90 5.28 16.36
CA SER A 16 11.42 6.16 17.43
C SER A 16 11.60 7.57 16.88
N LYS A 17 10.97 8.54 17.58
CA LYS A 17 10.92 9.99 17.36
C LYS A 17 9.72 10.50 16.56
N GLN A 18 8.59 10.63 17.26
CA GLN A 18 7.52 11.59 16.90
C GLN A 18 7.98 13.01 17.22
N GLY A 19 7.80 13.93 16.29
CA GLY A 19 7.92 15.37 16.49
C GLY A 19 6.79 16.07 15.72
N LEU A 20 6.00 16.88 16.42
CA LEU A 20 4.90 17.67 15.84
C LEU A 20 5.45 18.70 14.84
N TYR A 21 5.21 18.52 13.54
CA TYR A 21 5.34 19.59 12.54
C TYR A 21 4.27 19.42 11.45
N SER A 22 3.65 20.54 11.08
CA SER A 22 2.68 20.67 9.99
C SER A 22 3.41 20.77 8.66
N VAL A 23 3.23 19.77 7.79
CA VAL A 23 3.51 19.85 6.36
C VAL A 23 2.22 19.42 5.68
N THR A 24 1.65 20.27 4.83
CA THR A 24 0.33 20.05 4.21
C THR A 24 0.46 19.00 3.11
N HIS A 25 0.32 17.72 3.45
CA HIS A 25 0.43 16.59 2.52
C HIS A 25 -0.93 16.20 1.93
N THR A 26 -1.49 17.02 1.05
CA THR A 26 -2.85 16.77 0.52
C THR A 26 -2.96 15.61 -0.47
N PHE A 27 -1.90 14.84 -0.76
CA PHE A 27 -2.01 13.85 -1.82
C PHE A 27 -1.14 12.59 -1.75
N LEU A 28 -0.62 12.19 -0.59
CA LEU A 28 -0.23 10.80 -0.45
C LEU A 28 -0.49 10.32 0.97
N LEU A 29 -1.54 9.49 1.09
CA LEU A 29 -2.16 8.94 2.30
C LEU A 29 -1.75 9.67 3.58
N GLU A 30 -2.66 10.49 4.08
CA GLU A 30 -2.49 11.20 5.35
C GLU A 30 -1.90 10.27 6.43
N PRO A 31 -0.92 10.74 7.23
CA PRO A 31 -0.28 9.92 8.25
C PRO A 31 -1.32 9.27 9.16
N GLY A 32 -1.14 8.00 9.49
CA GLY A 32 -2.04 7.28 10.38
C GLY A 32 -2.43 5.90 9.86
N ARG A 33 -3.46 5.35 10.50
CA ARG A 33 -3.93 3.99 10.27
C ARG A 33 -5.10 4.00 9.30
N TRP A 34 -4.97 3.24 8.23
CA TRP A 34 -6.00 3.02 7.22
C TRP A 34 -6.46 1.58 7.30
N ILE A 35 -7.76 1.35 7.36
CA ILE A 35 -8.35 0.01 7.25
C ILE A 35 -8.76 -0.21 5.81
N MET A 36 -8.49 -1.41 5.30
CA MET A 36 -8.78 -1.81 3.93
C MET A 36 -9.72 -3.01 3.95
N GLN A 37 -10.69 -3.03 3.04
CA GLN A 37 -11.50 -4.21 2.80
C GLN A 37 -11.91 -4.26 1.35
N GLY A 38 -11.96 -5.47 0.79
CA GLY A 38 -12.18 -5.60 -0.63
C GLY A 38 -12.14 -7.03 -1.12
N SER A 39 -11.98 -7.16 -2.42
CA SER A 39 -11.98 -8.42 -3.14
C SER A 39 -10.68 -8.59 -3.90
N TRP A 40 -10.06 -9.75 -3.75
CA TRP A 40 -8.94 -10.21 -4.57
C TRP A 40 -9.46 -11.17 -5.63
N LEU A 41 -9.02 -10.98 -6.87
CA LEU A 41 -9.46 -11.77 -8.01
C LEU A 41 -8.25 -12.37 -8.71
N GLU A 42 -8.39 -13.63 -9.10
CA GLU A 42 -7.46 -14.38 -9.93
C GLU A 42 -8.22 -14.89 -11.16
N ARG A 43 -7.49 -15.22 -12.24
CA ARG A 43 -8.11 -15.52 -13.54
C ARG A 43 -9.26 -16.54 -13.50
N ASN A 44 -9.14 -17.57 -12.66
CA ASN A 44 -10.02 -18.74 -12.68
C ASN A 44 -10.70 -19.00 -11.33
N GLY A 45 -10.92 -17.97 -10.52
CA GLY A 45 -11.48 -18.12 -9.17
C GLY A 45 -12.66 -17.19 -8.92
N MET A 46 -13.49 -17.57 -7.94
CA MET A 46 -14.42 -16.62 -7.32
C MET A 46 -13.62 -15.54 -6.58
N PRO A 47 -14.12 -14.29 -6.51
CA PRO A 47 -13.50 -13.24 -5.72
C PRO A 47 -13.28 -13.69 -4.26
N ILE A 48 -12.09 -13.43 -3.73
CA ILE A 48 -11.70 -13.75 -2.37
C ILE A 48 -11.74 -12.47 -1.54
N SER A 49 -12.65 -12.40 -0.58
CA SER A 49 -12.71 -11.26 0.34
C SER A 49 -11.45 -11.16 1.18
N PHE A 50 -10.97 -9.93 1.38
CA PHE A 50 -9.84 -9.66 2.27
C PHE A 50 -10.14 -8.52 3.24
N LYS A 51 -9.38 -8.51 4.33
CA LYS A 51 -9.29 -7.39 5.26
C LYS A 51 -7.84 -6.98 5.39
N GLY A 52 -7.59 -5.70 5.54
CA GLY A 52 -6.25 -5.17 5.58
C GLY A 52 -6.12 -3.92 6.42
N MET A 53 -4.86 -3.55 6.61
CA MET A 53 -4.48 -2.33 7.28
C MET A 53 -3.21 -1.79 6.65
N THR A 54 -3.18 -0.48 6.44
CA THR A 54 -1.99 0.28 6.06
C THR A 54 -1.69 1.30 7.15
N LEU A 55 -0.46 1.32 7.66
CA LEU A 55 0.04 2.39 8.50
C LEU A 55 0.93 3.29 7.65
N VAL A 56 0.68 4.60 7.67
CA VAL A 56 1.47 5.60 6.95
C VAL A 56 2.15 6.52 7.94
N VAL A 57 3.45 6.74 7.74
CA VAL A 57 4.26 7.67 8.53
C VAL A 57 5.03 8.56 7.58
N TRP A 58 4.96 9.87 7.84
CA TRP A 58 5.78 10.88 7.19
C TRP A 58 6.91 11.30 8.12
N ASN A 59 8.06 11.60 7.54
CA ASN A 59 9.17 12.20 8.26
C ASN A 59 9.58 13.53 7.61
N ARG A 60 10.67 14.13 8.10
CA ARG A 60 11.20 15.38 7.54
C ARG A 60 11.81 15.10 6.16
N GLU A 61 11.74 16.09 5.26
CA GLU A 61 12.34 16.02 3.91
C GLU A 61 11.58 15.12 2.92
N ASN A 62 10.25 15.13 2.97
CA ASN A 62 9.39 14.49 1.98
C ASN A 62 9.52 12.95 1.88
N TRP A 63 10.12 12.28 2.88
CA TRP A 63 10.08 10.83 2.92
C TRP A 63 8.87 10.31 3.68
N PHE A 64 8.36 9.19 3.18
CA PHE A 64 7.31 8.43 3.80
C PHE A 64 7.74 6.98 3.99
N SER A 65 7.07 6.30 4.92
CA SER A 65 7.12 4.87 5.07
C SER A 65 5.71 4.34 5.25
N MET A 66 5.44 3.19 4.66
CA MET A 66 4.14 2.52 4.82
C MET A 66 4.35 1.06 5.19
N ALA A 67 3.46 0.54 6.03
CA ALA A 67 3.39 -0.89 6.32
C ALA A 67 1.97 -1.37 6.07
N THR A 68 1.82 -2.28 5.11
CA THR A 68 0.52 -2.87 4.76
C THR A 68 0.50 -4.34 5.13
N LYS A 69 -0.63 -4.80 5.65
CA LYS A 69 -0.92 -6.22 5.84
C LYS A 69 -2.33 -6.53 5.35
N LEU A 70 -2.46 -7.56 4.52
CA LEU A 70 -3.73 -8.11 4.07
C LEU A 70 -3.88 -9.54 4.57
N VAL A 71 -5.08 -9.88 5.02
CA VAL A 71 -5.48 -11.22 5.44
C VAL A 71 -6.72 -11.65 4.65
N PHE A 72 -6.83 -12.95 4.37
CA PHE A 72 -7.90 -13.54 3.56
C PHE A 72 -8.72 -14.52 4.40
N PRO A 73 -9.71 -14.05 5.18
CA PRO A 73 -10.46 -14.92 6.10
C PRO A 73 -11.21 -16.01 5.35
N GLY A 74 -11.10 -17.25 5.83
CA GLY A 74 -11.78 -18.39 5.20
C GLY A 74 -11.19 -18.81 3.85
N SER A 75 -9.99 -18.36 3.52
CA SER A 75 -9.23 -18.76 2.33
C SER A 75 -7.89 -19.36 2.74
N ASP A 76 -7.39 -20.31 1.94
CA ASP A 76 -6.04 -20.85 2.07
C ASP A 76 -4.95 -19.92 1.49
N ARG A 77 -5.36 -18.75 0.99
CA ARG A 77 -4.44 -17.74 0.47
C ARG A 77 -3.54 -17.21 1.59
N SER A 78 -2.24 -17.18 1.31
CA SER A 78 -1.25 -16.59 2.20
C SER A 78 -1.51 -15.10 2.44
N GLU A 79 -1.27 -14.66 3.67
CA GLU A 79 -1.28 -13.24 4.01
C GLU A 79 -0.27 -12.47 3.14
N ILE A 80 -0.62 -11.23 2.80
CA ILE A 80 0.30 -10.31 2.12
C ILE A 80 0.82 -9.31 3.13
N SER A 81 2.13 -9.07 3.12
CA SER A 81 2.75 -8.00 3.89
C SER A 81 3.73 -7.22 3.04
N CYS A 82 3.64 -5.90 3.18
CA CYS A 82 4.39 -4.93 2.40
C CYS A 82 5.03 -3.90 3.34
N GLN A 83 6.29 -3.57 3.09
CA GLN A 83 6.98 -2.47 3.75
C GLN A 83 7.55 -1.52 2.70
N TYR A 84 7.05 -0.29 2.69
CA TYR A 84 7.41 0.75 1.75
C TYR A 84 8.32 1.76 2.43
N LYS A 85 9.29 2.25 1.67
CA LYS A 85 10.02 3.48 1.95
C LYS A 85 10.11 4.27 0.66
N GLY A 86 9.61 5.49 0.66
CA GLY A 86 9.62 6.33 -0.53
C GLY A 86 9.88 7.79 -0.22
N ARG A 87 10.08 8.57 -1.27
CA ARG A 87 10.35 9.99 -1.22
C ARG A 87 9.52 10.71 -2.27
N LEU A 88 8.78 11.71 -1.84
CA LEU A 88 8.13 12.68 -2.71
C LEU A 88 9.19 13.66 -3.23
N HIS A 89 9.20 13.91 -4.54
CA HIS A 89 10.14 14.82 -5.17
C HIS A 89 9.81 16.28 -4.82
N ASP A 90 10.82 17.15 -4.78
CA ASP A 90 10.66 18.53 -4.33
C ASP A 90 9.86 19.36 -5.36
N GLY A 91 8.75 19.97 -4.94
CA GLY A 91 7.88 20.78 -5.81
C GLY A 91 6.97 19.97 -6.75
N ASP A 92 6.94 18.64 -6.58
CA ASP A 92 6.40 17.72 -7.58
C ASP A 92 5.15 16.95 -7.12
N ARG A 93 4.50 16.37 -8.12
CA ARG A 93 3.41 15.39 -7.99
C ARG A 93 3.93 13.95 -8.16
N GLN A 94 5.22 13.74 -7.98
CA GLN A 94 5.87 12.46 -8.28
C GLN A 94 6.64 11.98 -7.07
N TYR A 95 6.64 10.66 -6.89
CA TYR A 95 7.43 10.02 -5.86
C TYR A 95 8.01 8.71 -6.39
N THR A 96 9.07 8.28 -5.75
CA THR A 96 9.67 6.95 -5.95
C THR A 96 9.69 6.19 -4.63
N PHE A 97 9.66 4.86 -4.71
CA PHE A 97 9.66 4.02 -3.53
C PHE A 97 10.35 2.67 -3.75
N LEU A 98 10.86 2.14 -2.64
CA LEU A 98 11.26 0.75 -2.49
C LEU A 98 10.21 0.05 -1.64
N LEU A 99 9.83 -1.15 -2.08
CA LEU A 99 8.86 -2.02 -1.42
C LEU A 99 9.50 -3.38 -1.16
N GLN A 100 9.47 -3.82 0.10
CA GLN A 100 9.64 -5.23 0.44
C GLN A 100 8.27 -5.90 0.53
N HIS A 101 7.99 -6.79 -0.40
CA HIS A 101 6.78 -7.60 -0.44
C HIS A 101 7.12 -9.04 -0.03
N ASN A 102 6.34 -9.67 0.85
CA ASN A 102 6.67 -11.03 1.34
C ASN A 102 6.60 -12.12 0.25
N LEU A 103 5.64 -12.03 -0.68
CA LEU A 103 5.52 -12.96 -1.80
C LEU A 103 6.36 -12.60 -3.04
N LEU A 104 6.46 -11.31 -3.39
CA LEU A 104 7.18 -10.87 -4.60
C LEU A 104 8.67 -10.61 -4.35
N GLY A 105 9.09 -10.39 -3.09
CA GLY A 105 10.45 -9.98 -2.78
C GLY A 105 10.63 -8.47 -2.85
N GLN A 106 11.79 -8.02 -3.34
CA GLN A 106 12.11 -6.60 -3.46
C GLN A 106 11.49 -6.01 -4.72
N VAL A 107 10.91 -4.83 -4.57
CA VAL A 107 10.16 -4.12 -5.59
C VAL A 107 10.61 -2.67 -5.62
N GLU A 108 10.74 -2.13 -6.82
CA GLU A 108 10.90 -0.70 -7.07
C GLU A 108 9.63 -0.15 -7.70
N GLY A 109 9.34 1.11 -7.43
CA GLY A 109 8.19 1.75 -8.03
C GLY A 109 8.24 3.26 -8.00
N GLU A 110 7.27 3.82 -8.70
CA GLU A 110 7.04 5.24 -8.86
C GLU A 110 5.55 5.52 -8.75
N GLY A 111 5.20 6.75 -8.40
CA GLY A 111 3.82 7.17 -8.45
C GLY A 111 3.64 8.65 -8.72
N TRP A 112 2.42 8.96 -9.13
CA TRP A 112 1.93 10.24 -9.55
C TRP A 112 0.72 10.63 -8.72
N ILE A 113 0.70 11.90 -8.37
CA ILE A 113 -0.29 12.57 -7.54
C ILE A 113 -1.18 13.39 -8.50
N CYS A 114 -2.27 12.80 -8.97
CA CYS A 114 -3.22 13.51 -9.86
C CYS A 114 -4.16 14.40 -9.02
N PRO A 115 -5.16 15.09 -9.61
CA PRO A 115 -6.12 15.86 -8.81
C PRO A 115 -6.97 15.02 -7.85
N ASP A 116 -7.45 13.85 -8.30
CA ASP A 116 -8.39 13.01 -7.52
C ASP A 116 -7.92 11.55 -7.37
N THR A 117 -6.82 11.17 -8.02
CA THR A 117 -6.29 9.81 -7.97
C THR A 117 -4.79 9.78 -7.75
N ILE A 118 -4.31 8.95 -6.83
CA ILE A 118 -2.89 8.56 -6.77
C ILE A 118 -2.73 7.38 -7.72
N VAL A 119 -1.75 7.47 -8.61
CA VAL A 119 -1.43 6.44 -9.59
C VAL A 119 -0.03 5.92 -9.30
N GLN A 120 0.15 4.62 -9.14
CA GLN A 120 1.48 4.04 -8.94
C GLN A 120 1.71 2.82 -9.80
N ARG A 121 2.97 2.65 -10.19
CA ARG A 121 3.48 1.51 -10.92
C ARG A 121 4.68 0.94 -10.18
N TYR A 122 4.84 -0.38 -10.25
CA TYR A 122 6.00 -1.04 -9.67
C TYR A 122 6.49 -2.22 -10.52
N TRP A 123 7.73 -2.63 -10.30
CA TRP A 123 8.36 -3.80 -10.92
C TRP A 123 9.18 -4.57 -9.89
N VAL A 124 9.10 -5.90 -9.96
CA VAL A 124 9.83 -6.79 -9.05
C VAL A 124 11.28 -6.93 -9.51
N LEU A 125 12.22 -6.73 -8.60
CA LEU A 125 13.65 -6.82 -8.87
C LEU A 125 14.13 -8.27 -8.90
N GLY A 126 14.97 -8.61 -9.89
CA GLY A 126 15.55 -9.95 -10.03
C GLY A 126 14.53 -11.04 -10.38
N ASP A 127 13.30 -10.67 -10.74
CA ASP A 127 12.22 -11.62 -10.99
C ASP A 127 12.24 -12.15 -12.43
N ARG A 128 12.32 -13.48 -12.58
CA ARG A 128 12.37 -14.14 -13.89
C ARG A 128 11.07 -14.00 -14.66
N GLU A 129 9.93 -13.94 -13.96
CA GLU A 129 8.60 -13.78 -14.56
C GLU A 129 8.31 -12.33 -14.97
N ARG A 130 9.24 -11.40 -14.70
CA ARG A 130 9.10 -9.97 -14.99
C ARG A 130 7.81 -9.42 -14.40
N ARG A 131 7.51 -9.81 -13.15
CA ARG A 131 6.31 -9.34 -12.49
C ARG A 131 6.37 -7.83 -12.26
N SER A 132 5.24 -7.20 -12.48
CA SER A 132 5.04 -5.77 -12.28
C SER A 132 3.61 -5.53 -11.84
N GLY A 133 3.29 -4.31 -11.46
CA GLY A 133 1.93 -3.99 -11.14
C GLY A 133 1.64 -2.51 -11.19
N PHE A 134 0.38 -2.22 -11.02
CA PHE A 134 -0.16 -0.87 -11.05
C PHE A 134 -1.27 -0.76 -10.04
N GLU A 135 -1.35 0.38 -9.35
CA GLU A 135 -2.41 0.66 -8.39
C GLU A 135 -2.91 2.09 -8.57
N THR A 136 -4.21 2.27 -8.36
CA THR A 136 -4.86 3.58 -8.30
C THR A 136 -5.61 3.71 -6.99
N LEU A 137 -5.40 4.82 -6.28
CA LEU A 137 -6.19 5.22 -5.13
C LEU A 137 -7.00 6.45 -5.53
N HIS A 138 -8.28 6.25 -5.85
CA HIS A 138 -9.20 7.33 -6.14
C HIS A 138 -9.79 7.90 -4.84
N GLN A 139 -9.67 9.20 -4.63
CA GLN A 139 -10.15 9.87 -3.44
C GLN A 139 -11.68 10.00 -3.50
N VAL A 140 -12.35 9.53 -2.44
CA VAL A 140 -13.80 9.69 -2.26
C VAL A 140 -14.08 10.82 -1.27
N SER A 141 -13.24 10.93 -0.26
CA SER A 141 -13.20 12.02 0.72
C SER A 141 -11.79 12.10 1.32
N ASP A 142 -11.55 13.07 2.20
CA ASP A 142 -10.26 13.22 2.90
C ASP A 142 -9.80 11.92 3.60
N ASP A 143 -10.74 11.20 4.23
CA ASP A 143 -10.45 9.96 4.97
C ASP A 143 -10.86 8.68 4.25
N ASN A 144 -11.23 8.75 2.95
CA ASN A 144 -11.68 7.57 2.21
C ASN A 144 -11.16 7.51 0.77
N TYR A 145 -10.67 6.34 0.38
CA TYR A 145 -10.22 6.05 -0.98
C TYR A 145 -10.81 4.75 -1.51
N TYR A 146 -10.97 4.65 -2.82
CA TYR A 146 -11.12 3.38 -3.53
C TYR A 146 -9.81 3.00 -4.19
N LEU A 147 -9.33 1.80 -3.89
CA LEU A 147 -8.18 1.18 -4.50
C LEU A 147 -8.60 0.25 -5.63
N THR A 148 -7.88 0.32 -6.74
CA THR A 148 -7.83 -0.72 -7.76
C THR A 148 -6.37 -1.07 -8.01
N SER A 149 -6.03 -2.35 -8.08
CA SER A 149 -4.65 -2.80 -8.23
C SER A 149 -4.59 -4.02 -9.13
N GLY A 150 -3.54 -4.11 -9.94
CA GLY A 150 -3.30 -5.25 -10.82
C GLY A 150 -1.86 -5.72 -10.72
N ILE A 151 -1.67 -7.04 -10.68
CA ILE A 151 -0.37 -7.69 -10.80
C ILE A 151 -0.28 -8.33 -12.19
N LEU A 152 0.81 -8.05 -12.88
CA LEU A 152 1.13 -8.61 -14.19
C LEU A 152 2.33 -9.54 -14.09
N ALA A 153 2.34 -10.60 -14.90
CA ALA A 153 3.54 -11.37 -15.25
C ALA A 153 3.78 -11.20 -16.76
N GLY A 154 4.84 -10.49 -17.14
CA GLY A 154 5.00 -10.00 -18.51
C GLY A 154 3.81 -9.14 -18.94
N HIS A 155 3.07 -9.58 -19.96
CA HIS A 155 1.89 -8.87 -20.50
C HIS A 155 0.55 -9.33 -19.91
N PHE A 156 0.58 -10.30 -18.99
CA PHE A 156 -0.62 -10.98 -18.51
C PHE A 156 -1.00 -10.48 -17.12
N LEU A 157 -2.19 -9.87 -16.99
CA LEU A 157 -2.80 -9.56 -15.68
C LEU A 157 -3.11 -10.86 -14.90
N THR A 158 -2.25 -11.24 -13.95
CA THR A 158 -2.38 -12.50 -13.20
C THR A 158 -3.39 -12.41 -12.06
N SER A 159 -3.51 -11.23 -11.45
CA SER A 159 -4.47 -10.97 -10.39
C SER A 159 -4.83 -9.49 -10.35
N THR A 160 -6.01 -9.19 -9.83
CA THR A 160 -6.46 -7.82 -9.56
C THR A 160 -7.09 -7.76 -8.18
N MET A 161 -7.15 -6.58 -7.59
CA MET A 161 -7.93 -6.34 -6.40
C MET A 161 -8.62 -4.98 -6.47
N GLU A 162 -9.76 -4.92 -5.81
CA GLU A 162 -10.46 -3.67 -5.52
C GLU A 162 -10.71 -3.57 -4.01
N ALA A 163 -10.63 -2.37 -3.46
CA ALA A 163 -10.80 -2.17 -2.02
C ALA A 163 -11.33 -0.78 -1.69
N SER A 164 -12.06 -0.66 -0.59
CA SER A 164 -12.22 0.62 0.10
C SER A 164 -11.14 0.76 1.18
N LEU A 165 -10.66 1.99 1.35
CA LEU A 165 -9.74 2.39 2.41
C LEU A 165 -10.40 3.47 3.23
N ALA A 166 -10.39 3.31 4.56
CA ALA A 166 -10.92 4.30 5.49
C ALA A 166 -9.89 4.60 6.58
N ARG A 167 -9.54 5.88 6.74
CA ARG A 167 -8.65 6.33 7.82
C ARG A 167 -9.36 6.15 9.16
N GLN A 168 -8.62 5.70 10.15
CA GLN A 168 -9.12 5.56 11.50
C GLN A 168 -8.91 6.88 12.26
N PRO A 169 -9.93 7.33 13.02
CA PRO A 169 -9.75 8.41 13.97
C PRO A 169 -8.60 8.09 14.93
N THR A 170 -7.85 9.13 15.31
CA THR A 170 -6.77 9.01 16.30
C THR A 170 -7.34 8.96 17.71
#